data_AF-A0AAD4DNI3-F1
#
_entry.id   AF-A0AAD4DNI3-F1
#
_cell.length_a   1.000
_cell.length_b   1.000
_cell.length_c   1.000
_cell.angle_alpha   90.00
_cell.angle_beta   90.00
_cell.angle_gamma   90.00
#
_symmetry.space_group_name_H-M   'P 1'
#
loop_
_entity.id
_entity.type
_entity.pdbx_description
1 polymer ?
#
loop_
_entity_poly.entity_id
_entity_poly.type
_entity_poly.pdbx_seq_one_letter_code
_entity_poly.pdbx_strand_id
1 'polypeptide(L)'
;MAHKKGSKRPTPAVILSDSDSDSSSQSSGSGDDSSSSDIESLPSPEIKAKPRKEARKHAKKVAKKGNRGGKHESNSKRGTSPRDRCLHIAHWIPCGINMFCSLRDVFCTANLVRQDEAAQDLSEPEDEAAKKERKEMLAHLTKDVQEHHMNTFQRIVLLVPHLGVLARGNKKQQRELDRILAEMQDIMGQIRSEDTSHLKPFIRRYAASDPDSDGLHPPIYSDHSKSRAKMGMNHPQLAGMLCPIKHMQSYQKEPRKVQAQLQNGEIKVHASIWLALAYAGNPLGKDFDPDNVQEGFLPGYLLKRVLRHIYTSPSSALIDDGEKTTVRSGNAKLHNMQKVEAEHIAYAFIQWQARYGISSHDKWSENDGKYSYCDAYYRTIKAIHEAPDPDWAKSLLEWWNNAVFTNKKGVLDFNLSENEDEEDDYALMKKQFVMRTVKGQAEVRFYFIL
;
A
#
# COMPACT_ATOMS: atom_id res chain seq x y z
N MET A 1 -62.72 -26.15 5.43
CA MET A 1 -63.64 -25.88 6.56
C MET A 1 -63.08 -26.53 7.82
N ALA A 2 -63.30 -25.92 9.00
CA ALA A 2 -63.08 -26.39 10.39
C ALA A 2 -61.81 -27.23 10.72
N HIS A 3 -60.80 -26.79 11.50
CA HIS A 3 -60.67 -26.31 12.90
C HIS A 3 -60.53 -27.37 14.03
N LYS A 4 -59.62 -27.05 14.98
CA LYS A 4 -59.47 -27.55 16.39
C LYS A 4 -58.89 -28.99 16.50
N LYS A 5 -58.06 -29.39 17.48
CA LYS A 5 -57.33 -28.86 18.67
C LYS A 5 -56.03 -29.74 18.76
N GLY A 6 -54.95 -29.52 19.54
CA GLY A 6 -54.63 -28.54 20.59
C GLY A 6 -54.02 -29.20 21.85
N SER A 7 -52.78 -28.79 22.23
CA SER A 7 -52.21 -28.79 23.60
C SER A 7 -51.43 -30.01 24.18
N LYS A 8 -50.35 -29.69 24.94
CA LYS A 8 -49.70 -30.40 26.09
C LYS A 8 -48.83 -31.65 25.81
N ARG A 9 -47.72 -31.95 26.54
CA ARG A 9 -46.82 -31.20 27.48
C ARG A 9 -45.54 -32.09 27.75
N PRO A 10 -44.70 -31.89 28.80
CA PRO A 10 -43.38 -31.24 28.79
C PRO A 10 -42.15 -32.17 28.98
N THR A 11 -40.94 -31.61 28.88
CA THR A 11 -39.73 -32.12 29.55
C THR A 11 -39.52 -31.44 30.92
N PRO A 12 -38.92 -32.11 31.92
CA PRO A 12 -38.86 -31.60 33.29
C PRO A 12 -37.64 -30.71 33.57
N ALA A 13 -37.81 -29.80 34.54
CA ALA A 13 -36.72 -29.19 35.29
C ALA A 13 -36.65 -29.83 36.68
N VAL A 14 -35.46 -29.89 37.27
CA VAL A 14 -35.24 -30.17 38.70
C VAL A 14 -34.34 -29.07 39.26
N ILE A 15 -34.57 -28.71 40.52
CA ILE A 15 -34.18 -27.46 41.19
C ILE A 15 -33.34 -27.78 42.45
N LEU A 16 -32.38 -26.88 42.71
CA LEU A 16 -31.71 -26.50 43.98
C LEU A 16 -31.75 -27.41 45.23
N SER A 17 -30.58 -27.57 45.86
CA SER A 17 -30.24 -27.08 47.22
C SER A 17 -28.78 -27.51 47.54
N ASP A 18 -27.81 -26.64 47.84
CA ASP A 18 -27.63 -25.72 48.98
C ASP A 18 -27.32 -26.38 50.34
N SER A 19 -26.62 -25.62 51.20
CA SER A 19 -26.13 -25.90 52.57
C SER A 19 -24.84 -26.73 52.72
N ASP A 20 -23.96 -26.49 53.71
CA ASP A 20 -23.46 -25.23 54.32
C ASP A 20 -22.32 -25.55 55.32
N SER A 21 -21.51 -24.57 55.73
CA SER A 21 -20.69 -24.56 57.00
C SER A 21 -19.57 -25.66 57.12
N ASP A 22 -18.53 -25.64 57.99
CA ASP A 22 -17.74 -24.64 58.74
C ASP A 22 -16.46 -25.36 59.30
N SER A 23 -15.50 -24.84 60.10
CA SER A 23 -15.15 -23.51 60.64
C SER A 23 -13.69 -23.51 61.14
N SER A 24 -12.91 -22.44 60.91
CA SER A 24 -11.73 -22.03 61.75
C SER A 24 -10.52 -23.00 61.85
N SER A 25 -9.31 -22.67 62.36
CA SER A 25 -8.77 -21.54 63.14
C SER A 25 -7.22 -21.47 63.05
N GLN A 26 -6.62 -20.26 63.12
CA GLN A 26 -5.39 -19.81 63.86
C GLN A 26 -4.11 -20.72 63.93
N SER A 27 -2.86 -20.26 64.15
CA SER A 27 -2.30 -19.05 64.79
C SER A 27 -0.81 -18.80 64.44
N SER A 28 -0.39 -17.51 64.47
CA SER A 28 0.90 -16.97 64.99
C SER A 28 2.28 -17.59 64.67
N GLY A 29 3.25 -16.72 64.30
CA GLY A 29 4.69 -17.03 64.38
C GLY A 29 5.60 -15.92 63.81
N SER A 30 5.96 -14.93 64.63
CA SER A 30 6.89 -13.84 64.30
C SER A 30 8.37 -14.22 64.48
N GLY A 31 9.28 -13.59 63.74
CA GLY A 31 10.73 -13.67 63.96
C GLY A 31 11.54 -12.90 62.92
N ASP A 32 12.24 -11.87 63.37
CA ASP A 32 13.09 -10.98 62.56
C ASP A 32 14.46 -11.64 62.25
N ASP A 33 15.13 -11.26 61.14
CA ASP A 33 16.33 -10.38 61.18
C ASP A 33 17.11 -10.27 59.83
N SER A 34 17.43 -9.03 59.50
CA SER A 34 18.71 -8.49 59.00
C SER A 34 19.68 -9.28 58.07
N SER A 35 19.72 -8.81 56.81
CA SER A 35 20.91 -8.30 56.08
C SER A 35 22.03 -9.21 55.47
N SER A 36 22.31 -8.87 54.20
CA SER A 36 23.61 -8.83 53.48
C SER A 36 24.21 -10.08 52.81
N SER A 37 24.48 -9.90 51.51
CA SER A 37 25.60 -10.34 50.64
C SER A 37 26.42 -11.60 51.02
N ASP A 38 26.78 -12.50 50.10
CA ASP A 38 27.58 -12.23 48.90
C ASP A 38 27.56 -13.37 47.84
N ILE A 39 28.25 -13.12 46.72
CA ILE A 39 28.41 -13.99 45.55
C ILE A 39 29.48 -15.08 45.79
N GLU A 40 29.22 -16.36 45.46
CA GLU A 40 30.18 -17.17 44.67
C GLU A 40 29.63 -18.47 44.05
N SER A 41 30.40 -19.01 43.10
CA SER A 41 30.08 -20.07 42.14
C SER A 41 30.15 -21.51 42.67
N LEU A 42 29.38 -22.45 42.09
CA LEU A 42 29.61 -23.91 42.13
C LEU A 42 29.06 -24.61 40.84
N PRO A 43 29.36 -25.90 40.54
CA PRO A 43 29.98 -26.24 39.24
C PRO A 43 29.21 -27.23 38.34
N SER A 44 29.74 -27.41 37.11
CA SER A 44 29.32 -28.44 36.14
C SER A 44 29.63 -29.88 36.57
N PRO A 45 28.81 -30.86 36.12
CA PRO A 45 29.37 -32.16 35.75
C PRO A 45 28.84 -32.77 34.42
N GLU A 46 29.81 -33.16 33.60
CA GLU A 46 29.93 -34.35 32.73
C GLU A 46 28.76 -34.93 31.89
N ILE A 47 29.12 -35.21 30.63
CA ILE A 47 28.30 -35.86 29.59
C ILE A 47 28.45 -37.39 29.67
N LYS A 48 27.33 -38.12 29.71
CA LYS A 48 27.29 -39.56 29.39
C LYS A 48 26.55 -39.79 28.06
N ALA A 49 27.19 -40.53 27.14
CA ALA A 49 26.69 -40.76 25.78
C ALA A 49 26.38 -42.23 25.50
N LYS A 50 25.25 -42.51 24.82
CA LYS A 50 24.93 -43.64 23.91
C LYS A 50 23.40 -43.66 23.62
N PRO A 51 22.91 -44.31 22.54
CA PRO A 51 23.54 -44.55 21.23
C PRO A 51 22.64 -44.13 20.03
N ARG A 52 23.24 -43.79 18.88
CA ARG A 52 22.54 -43.52 17.61
C ARG A 52 21.80 -44.76 17.08
N LYS A 53 20.46 -44.70 16.88
CA LYS A 53 19.78 -45.63 15.95
C LYS A 53 18.43 -45.24 15.32
N GLU A 54 18.06 -43.96 15.19
CA GLU A 54 16.79 -43.59 14.52
C GLU A 54 16.85 -42.50 13.42
N ALA A 55 17.99 -41.83 13.22
CA ALA A 55 18.15 -40.73 12.26
C ALA A 55 18.21 -41.14 10.75
N ARG A 56 17.63 -42.29 10.34
CA ARG A 56 17.79 -42.84 8.98
C ARG A 56 16.52 -42.95 8.13
N LYS A 57 15.35 -42.54 8.62
CA LYS A 57 14.09 -42.51 7.83
C LYS A 57 13.71 -41.15 7.24
N HIS A 58 14.17 -40.02 7.79
CA HIS A 58 13.86 -38.69 7.22
C HIS A 58 14.74 -38.28 6.01
N ALA A 59 15.94 -38.84 5.87
CA ALA A 59 16.89 -38.48 4.80
C ALA A 59 16.50 -38.95 3.38
N LYS A 60 15.40 -39.70 3.20
CA LYS A 60 14.97 -40.24 1.88
C LYS A 60 13.71 -39.61 1.27
N LYS A 61 13.08 -38.62 1.91
CA LYS A 61 11.88 -37.94 1.37
C LYS A 61 12.11 -36.51 0.85
N VAL A 62 13.30 -35.94 1.07
CA VAL A 62 13.70 -34.60 0.55
C VAL A 62 14.39 -34.70 -0.82
N ALA A 63 14.97 -35.86 -1.17
CA ALA A 63 15.78 -36.05 -2.39
C ALA A 63 14.99 -36.29 -3.70
N LYS A 64 13.74 -35.82 -3.83
CA LYS A 64 12.93 -36.02 -5.06
C LYS A 64 12.12 -34.81 -5.55
N LYS A 65 12.52 -33.58 -5.17
CA LYS A 65 12.04 -32.32 -5.76
C LYS A 65 13.21 -31.33 -5.92
N GLY A 66 14.10 -31.64 -6.85
CA GLY A 66 15.34 -30.88 -7.06
C GLY A 66 16.05 -31.21 -8.37
N ASN A 67 15.34 -31.12 -9.50
CA ASN A 67 16.01 -31.11 -10.81
C ASN A 67 15.20 -30.37 -11.89
N ARG A 68 15.34 -29.05 -11.94
CA ARG A 68 15.19 -28.21 -13.15
C ARG A 68 16.16 -27.03 -13.04
N GLY A 69 17.46 -27.33 -13.00
CA GLY A 69 18.50 -26.32 -13.04
C GLY A 69 18.65 -25.75 -14.46
N GLY A 70 18.02 -24.60 -14.73
CA GLY A 70 18.42 -23.74 -15.83
C GLY A 70 19.74 -23.04 -15.47
N LYS A 71 20.68 -22.93 -16.42
CA LYS A 71 22.00 -22.33 -16.17
C LYS A 71 21.86 -20.89 -15.64
N HIS A 72 22.43 -20.63 -14.46
CA HIS A 72 22.79 -19.27 -14.06
C HIS A 72 24.03 -18.86 -14.86
N GLU A 73 23.81 -18.30 -16.05
CA GLU A 73 24.85 -17.66 -16.84
C GLU A 73 25.06 -16.24 -16.28
N SER A 74 26.29 -15.91 -15.90
CA SER A 74 26.65 -14.64 -15.27
C SER A 74 26.54 -13.48 -16.25
N ASN A 75 25.36 -12.87 -16.32
CA ASN A 75 25.03 -11.92 -17.38
C ASN A 75 25.44 -10.48 -17.03
N SER A 76 26.75 -10.21 -16.97
CA SER A 76 27.23 -8.82 -16.98
C SER A 76 27.07 -8.24 -18.41
N LYS A 77 26.44 -7.06 -18.50
CA LYS A 77 26.34 -6.23 -19.72
C LYS A 77 25.75 -6.91 -20.98
N ARG A 78 24.62 -7.61 -20.86
CA ARG A 78 23.67 -7.73 -21.99
C ARG A 78 22.73 -6.53 -21.92
N GLY A 79 22.71 -5.67 -22.94
CA GLY A 79 21.79 -4.53 -22.97
C GLY A 79 20.34 -5.04 -22.88
N THR A 80 19.55 -4.50 -21.96
CA THR A 80 18.15 -4.92 -21.78
C THR A 80 17.41 -4.80 -23.10
N SER A 81 16.74 -5.88 -23.53
CA SER A 81 16.02 -5.85 -24.80
C SER A 81 14.85 -4.85 -24.71
N PRO A 82 14.34 -4.36 -25.85
CA PRO A 82 13.15 -3.51 -25.86
C PRO A 82 11.97 -4.17 -25.12
N ARG A 83 11.79 -5.49 -25.27
CA ARG A 83 10.79 -6.28 -24.53
C ARG A 83 11.06 -6.31 -23.03
N ASP A 84 12.30 -6.50 -22.58
CA ASP A 84 12.62 -6.51 -21.14
C ASP A 84 12.26 -5.18 -20.47
N ARG A 85 12.42 -4.06 -21.19
CA ARG A 85 11.95 -2.74 -20.72
C ARG A 85 10.42 -2.66 -20.64
N CYS A 86 9.70 -3.21 -21.62
CA CYS A 86 8.22 -3.32 -21.54
C CYS A 86 7.80 -4.09 -20.27
N LEU A 87 8.38 -5.27 -20.03
CA LEU A 87 8.06 -6.11 -18.88
C LEU A 87 8.47 -5.46 -17.55
N HIS A 88 9.59 -4.75 -17.50
CA HIS A 88 9.98 -3.99 -16.32
C HIS A 88 8.97 -2.88 -15.98
N ILE A 89 8.53 -2.08 -16.98
CA ILE A 89 7.53 -1.04 -16.75
C ILE A 89 6.15 -1.62 -16.42
N ALA A 90 5.80 -2.83 -16.87
CA ALA A 90 4.57 -3.50 -16.43
C ALA A 90 4.47 -3.74 -14.92
N HIS A 91 5.59 -3.76 -14.20
CA HIS A 91 5.58 -3.80 -12.73
C HIS A 91 5.11 -2.46 -12.13
N TRP A 92 5.32 -1.34 -12.82
CA TRP A 92 4.96 -0.01 -12.36
C TRP A 92 3.52 0.40 -12.70
N ILE A 93 2.98 -0.08 -13.83
CA ILE A 93 1.67 0.36 -14.35
C ILE A 93 0.56 0.32 -13.28
N PRO A 94 0.38 -0.76 -12.49
CA PRO A 94 -0.72 -0.80 -11.52
C PRO A 94 -0.56 0.20 -10.38
N CYS A 95 0.69 0.48 -10.00
CA CYS A 95 1.05 1.23 -8.81
C CYS A 95 1.25 2.72 -9.08
N GLY A 96 1.63 3.11 -10.30
CA GLY A 96 1.93 4.50 -10.65
C GLY A 96 1.12 5.10 -11.79
N ILE A 97 0.45 4.28 -12.64
CA ILE A 97 -0.25 4.78 -13.82
C ILE A 97 -1.75 4.49 -13.78
N ASN A 98 -2.15 3.22 -13.72
CA ASN A 98 -3.56 2.84 -13.74
C ASN A 98 -3.73 1.41 -13.23
N MET A 99 -4.38 1.24 -12.08
CA MET A 99 -4.55 -0.06 -11.43
C MET A 99 -5.44 -1.03 -12.24
N PHE A 100 -6.44 -0.52 -12.96
CA PHE A 100 -7.49 -1.31 -13.59
C PHE A 100 -7.49 -1.27 -15.13
N CYS A 101 -6.47 -0.69 -15.77
CA CYS A 101 -6.45 -0.65 -17.23
C CYS A 101 -6.30 -2.05 -17.87
N SER A 102 -7.04 -2.24 -18.96
CA SER A 102 -6.77 -3.24 -19.98
C SER A 102 -5.80 -2.63 -20.98
N LEU A 103 -4.56 -3.14 -21.03
CA LEU A 103 -3.54 -2.63 -21.94
C LEU A 103 -3.97 -2.76 -23.40
N ARG A 104 -4.70 -3.84 -23.74
CA ARG A 104 -5.24 -4.04 -25.08
C ARG A 104 -6.23 -2.93 -25.45
N ASP A 105 -7.18 -2.63 -24.57
CA ASP A 105 -8.24 -1.66 -24.87
C ASP A 105 -7.69 -0.23 -24.86
N VAL A 106 -6.71 0.07 -23.99
CA VAL A 106 -5.94 1.32 -24.01
C VAL A 106 -5.25 1.53 -25.36
N PHE A 107 -4.51 0.54 -25.87
CA PHE A 107 -3.79 0.66 -27.15
C PHE A 107 -4.73 0.66 -28.36
N CYS A 108 -5.82 -0.13 -28.33
CA CYS A 108 -6.86 -0.09 -29.36
C CYS A 108 -7.53 1.29 -29.42
N THR A 109 -7.97 1.82 -28.27
CA THR A 109 -8.62 3.14 -28.19
C THR A 109 -7.68 4.25 -28.67
N ALA A 110 -6.43 4.26 -28.21
CA ALA A 110 -5.46 5.26 -28.62
C ALA A 110 -5.13 5.21 -30.12
N ASN A 111 -5.10 4.02 -30.73
CA ASN A 111 -4.94 3.89 -32.18
C ASN A 111 -6.17 4.42 -32.94
N LEU A 112 -7.39 4.14 -32.48
CA LEU A 112 -8.63 4.62 -33.11
C LEU A 112 -8.75 6.15 -33.04
N VAL A 113 -8.52 6.75 -31.87
CA VAL A 113 -8.58 8.22 -31.70
C VAL A 113 -7.57 8.91 -32.62
N ARG A 114 -6.32 8.44 -32.64
CA ARG A 114 -5.25 9.00 -33.51
C ARG A 114 -5.53 8.87 -35.00
N GLN A 115 -6.23 7.80 -35.40
CA GLN A 115 -6.65 7.63 -36.79
C GLN A 115 -7.78 8.59 -37.15
N ASP A 116 -8.70 8.89 -36.22
CA ASP A 116 -9.76 9.86 -36.47
C ASP A 116 -9.21 11.29 -36.52
N GLU A 117 -8.30 11.65 -35.61
CA GLU A 117 -7.55 12.93 -35.64
C GLU A 117 -6.82 13.11 -36.99
N ALA A 118 -6.01 12.14 -37.41
CA ALA A 118 -5.28 12.20 -38.68
C ALA A 118 -6.20 12.25 -39.91
N ALA A 119 -7.38 11.62 -39.87
CA ALA A 119 -8.38 11.67 -40.93
C ALA A 119 -9.23 12.95 -40.93
N GLN A 120 -9.18 13.76 -39.87
CA GLN A 120 -9.74 15.12 -39.84
C GLN A 120 -8.74 16.13 -40.41
N ASP A 121 -7.43 15.93 -40.18
CA ASP A 121 -6.36 16.81 -40.68
C ASP A 121 -6.02 16.59 -42.17
N LEU A 122 -6.19 15.37 -42.69
CA LEU A 122 -5.85 15.01 -44.07
C LEU A 122 -7.07 15.08 -45.00
N SER A 123 -6.98 15.87 -46.08
CA SER A 123 -7.99 15.93 -47.15
C SER A 123 -7.89 14.79 -48.18
N GLU A 124 -7.25 13.68 -47.81
CA GLU A 124 -7.12 12.47 -48.64
C GLU A 124 -8.41 11.63 -48.57
N PRO A 125 -8.85 11.00 -49.68
CA PRO A 125 -10.03 10.15 -49.67
C PRO A 125 -9.80 8.83 -48.91
N GLU A 126 -10.22 8.80 -47.65
CA GLU A 126 -10.30 7.57 -46.85
C GLU A 126 -11.43 6.64 -47.34
N ASP A 127 -11.24 5.33 -47.16
CA ASP A 127 -12.30 4.34 -47.34
C ASP A 127 -13.46 4.61 -46.36
N GLU A 128 -14.61 5.03 -46.90
CA GLU A 128 -15.80 5.38 -46.10
C GLU A 128 -16.33 4.20 -45.25
N ALA A 129 -16.05 2.94 -45.62
CA ALA A 129 -16.39 1.80 -44.77
C ALA A 129 -15.48 1.73 -43.53
N ALA A 130 -14.16 1.90 -43.70
CA ALA A 130 -13.21 1.92 -42.58
C ALA A 130 -13.44 3.12 -41.65
N LYS A 131 -13.73 4.29 -42.23
CA LYS A 131 -14.11 5.52 -41.53
C LYS A 131 -15.41 5.34 -40.73
N LYS A 132 -16.42 4.69 -41.31
CA LYS A 132 -17.65 4.33 -40.60
C LYS A 132 -17.39 3.37 -39.44
N GLU A 133 -16.63 2.29 -39.66
CA GLU A 133 -16.29 1.30 -38.63
C GLU A 133 -15.55 1.95 -37.44
N ARG A 134 -14.57 2.83 -37.72
CA ARG A 134 -13.87 3.60 -36.69
C ARG A 134 -14.82 4.47 -35.88
N LYS A 135 -15.72 5.21 -36.53
CA LYS A 135 -16.69 6.08 -35.84
C LYS A 135 -17.71 5.29 -35.02
N GLU A 136 -18.14 4.13 -35.51
CA GLU A 136 -19.01 3.22 -34.75
C GLU A 136 -18.27 2.69 -33.50
N MET A 137 -17.02 2.23 -33.61
CA MET A 137 -16.21 1.80 -32.47
C MET A 137 -15.99 2.92 -31.44
N LEU A 138 -15.64 4.14 -31.89
CA LEU A 138 -15.47 5.29 -31.00
C LEU A 138 -16.79 5.70 -30.33
N ALA A 139 -17.93 5.61 -31.02
CA ALA A 139 -19.24 5.92 -30.45
C ALA A 139 -19.68 4.97 -29.33
N HIS A 140 -19.08 3.77 -29.22
CA HIS A 140 -19.31 2.85 -28.11
C HIS A 140 -18.50 3.20 -26.85
N LEU A 141 -17.54 4.12 -26.94
CA LEU A 141 -16.71 4.59 -25.85
C LEU A 141 -17.11 6.02 -25.46
N THR A 142 -17.40 6.27 -24.18
CA THR A 142 -17.62 7.65 -23.70
C THR A 142 -16.36 8.49 -23.87
N LYS A 143 -16.52 9.82 -24.03
CA LYS A 143 -15.38 10.74 -24.17
C LYS A 143 -14.38 10.59 -23.02
N ASP A 144 -14.89 10.52 -21.79
CA ASP A 144 -14.13 10.31 -20.56
C ASP A 144 -13.25 9.04 -20.64
N VAL A 145 -13.79 7.93 -21.18
CA VAL A 145 -13.03 6.68 -21.37
C VAL A 145 -11.98 6.83 -22.47
N GLN A 146 -12.29 7.52 -23.57
CA GLN A 146 -11.32 7.78 -24.64
C GLN A 146 -10.15 8.63 -24.15
N GLU A 147 -10.43 9.71 -23.42
CA GLU A 147 -9.43 10.60 -22.82
C GLU A 147 -8.58 9.85 -21.77
N HIS A 148 -9.21 9.07 -20.89
CA HIS A 148 -8.53 8.29 -19.88
C HIS A 148 -7.62 7.20 -20.47
N HIS A 149 -8.08 6.51 -21.52
CA HIS A 149 -7.26 5.57 -22.28
C HIS A 149 -6.11 6.27 -23.01
N MET A 150 -6.34 7.45 -23.60
CA MET A 150 -5.30 8.22 -24.28
C MET A 150 -4.22 8.70 -23.30
N ASN A 151 -4.59 9.24 -22.15
CA ASN A 151 -3.66 9.64 -21.09
C ASN A 151 -2.84 8.43 -20.59
N THR A 152 -3.50 7.30 -20.30
CA THR A 152 -2.84 6.04 -19.92
C THR A 152 -1.85 5.58 -20.99
N PHE A 153 -2.23 5.61 -22.27
CA PHE A 153 -1.36 5.28 -23.41
C PHE A 153 -0.16 6.22 -23.51
N GLN A 154 -0.37 7.53 -23.41
CA GLN A 154 0.70 8.53 -23.46
C GLN A 154 1.74 8.32 -22.35
N ARG A 155 1.30 8.09 -21.10
CA ARG A 155 2.20 7.79 -19.96
C ARG A 155 2.99 6.50 -20.16
N ILE A 156 2.35 5.44 -20.68
CA ILE A 156 3.04 4.16 -20.98
C ILE A 156 4.06 4.34 -22.11
N VAL A 157 3.72 5.04 -23.20
CA VAL A 157 4.61 5.25 -24.35
C VAL A 157 5.74 6.24 -24.03
N LEU A 158 5.55 7.17 -23.09
CA LEU A 158 6.62 8.03 -22.57
C LEU A 158 7.71 7.19 -21.86
N LEU A 159 7.30 6.22 -21.03
CA LEU A 159 8.23 5.30 -20.35
C LEU A 159 8.82 4.24 -21.29
N VAL A 160 8.04 3.76 -22.27
CA VAL A 160 8.47 2.73 -23.24
C VAL A 160 8.07 3.10 -24.67
N PRO A 161 8.85 3.98 -25.34
CA PRO A 161 8.54 4.44 -26.71
C PRO A 161 8.43 3.31 -27.75
N HIS A 162 9.06 2.16 -27.48
CA HIS A 162 9.01 0.98 -28.33
C HIS A 162 7.58 0.45 -28.56
N LEU A 163 6.71 0.48 -27.54
CA LEU A 163 5.31 0.06 -27.68
C LEU A 163 4.56 0.96 -28.67
N GLY A 164 4.84 2.27 -28.65
CA GLY A 164 4.29 3.23 -29.62
C GLY A 164 4.80 3.00 -31.05
N VAL A 165 6.04 2.50 -31.22
CA VAL A 165 6.57 2.10 -32.54
C VAL A 165 5.87 0.84 -33.06
N LEU A 166 5.65 -0.16 -32.20
CA LEU A 166 4.93 -1.39 -32.59
C LEU A 166 3.45 -1.10 -32.94
N ALA A 167 2.79 -0.20 -32.20
CA ALA A 167 1.41 0.20 -32.45
C ALA A 167 1.19 0.84 -33.83
N ARG A 168 2.16 1.66 -34.30
CA ARG A 168 2.20 2.25 -35.65
C ARG A 168 2.81 1.33 -36.71
N GLY A 169 3.21 0.12 -36.33
CA GLY A 169 3.90 -0.82 -37.20
C GLY A 169 2.97 -1.60 -38.13
N ASN A 170 3.57 -2.44 -38.97
CA ASN A 170 2.85 -3.36 -39.84
C ASN A 170 2.17 -4.51 -39.05
N LYS A 171 1.38 -5.34 -39.74
CA LYS A 171 0.67 -6.49 -39.14
C LYS A 171 1.57 -7.48 -38.36
N LYS A 172 2.88 -7.55 -38.63
CA LYS A 172 3.83 -8.38 -37.84
C LYS A 172 4.17 -7.69 -36.51
N GLN A 173 4.39 -6.38 -36.54
CA GLN A 173 4.68 -5.57 -35.34
C GLN A 173 3.45 -5.44 -34.44
N GLN A 174 2.24 -5.34 -35.00
CA GLN A 174 1.00 -5.36 -34.22
C GLN A 174 0.79 -6.70 -33.50
N ARG A 175 1.06 -7.85 -34.15
CA ARG A 175 1.06 -9.17 -33.49
C ARG A 175 2.14 -9.33 -32.43
N GLU A 176 3.24 -8.59 -32.54
CA GLU A 176 4.30 -8.53 -31.51
C GLU A 176 3.85 -7.68 -30.32
N LEU A 177 3.21 -6.54 -30.58
CA LEU A 177 2.55 -5.71 -29.56
C LEU A 177 1.53 -6.53 -28.78
N ASP A 178 0.59 -7.21 -29.43
CA ASP A 178 -0.46 -8.01 -28.76
C ASP A 178 0.14 -9.03 -27.76
N ARG A 179 1.24 -9.68 -28.14
CA ARG A 179 1.95 -10.63 -27.28
C ARG A 179 2.59 -9.94 -26.07
N ILE A 180 3.28 -8.83 -26.30
CA ILE A 180 3.92 -8.07 -25.23
C ILE A 180 2.86 -7.51 -24.27
N LEU A 181 1.76 -6.94 -24.77
CA LEU A 181 0.68 -6.42 -23.93
C LEU A 181 0.02 -7.52 -23.09
N ALA A 182 -0.16 -8.73 -23.61
CA ALA A 182 -0.65 -9.87 -22.84
C ALA A 182 0.32 -10.26 -21.70
N GLU A 183 1.62 -10.39 -21.98
CA GLU A 183 2.65 -10.66 -20.97
C GLU A 183 2.74 -9.56 -19.90
N MET A 184 2.58 -8.29 -20.30
CA MET A 184 2.54 -7.16 -19.38
C MET A 184 1.28 -7.20 -18.50
N GLN A 185 0.12 -7.58 -19.05
CA GLN A 185 -1.14 -7.69 -18.29
C GLN A 185 -1.06 -8.79 -17.22
N ASP A 186 -0.39 -9.92 -17.52
CA ASP A 186 -0.13 -11.00 -16.54
C ASP A 186 0.76 -10.50 -15.39
N ILE A 187 1.85 -9.77 -15.70
CA ILE A 187 2.73 -9.14 -14.71
C ILE A 187 1.96 -8.14 -13.83
N MET A 188 1.13 -7.29 -14.43
CA MET A 188 0.26 -6.36 -13.69
C MET A 188 -0.67 -7.11 -12.71
N GLY A 189 -1.22 -8.25 -13.13
CA GLY A 189 -2.02 -9.13 -12.27
C GLY A 189 -1.22 -9.71 -11.10
N GLN A 190 0.01 -10.16 -11.37
CA GLN A 190 0.93 -10.70 -10.37
C GLN A 190 1.30 -9.65 -9.32
N ILE A 191 1.75 -8.46 -9.73
CA ILE A 191 2.24 -7.40 -8.83
C ILE A 191 1.16 -6.91 -7.88
N ARG A 192 -0.08 -6.68 -8.36
CA ARG A 192 -1.21 -6.33 -7.48
C ARG A 192 -1.44 -7.38 -6.38
N SER A 193 -1.17 -8.66 -6.66
CA SER A 193 -1.30 -9.74 -5.68
C SER A 193 -0.08 -9.87 -4.77
N GLU A 194 1.12 -9.57 -5.25
CA GLU A 194 2.36 -9.57 -4.47
C GLU A 194 2.41 -8.40 -3.48
N ASP A 195 2.10 -7.18 -3.92
CA ASP A 195 2.00 -5.99 -3.05
C ASP A 195 1.02 -6.22 -1.90
N THR A 196 -0.18 -6.76 -2.19
CA THR A 196 -1.05 -7.20 -1.10
C THR A 196 -0.30 -8.17 -0.20
N SER A 197 0.26 -9.24 -0.79
CA SER A 197 0.82 -10.39 -0.06
C SER A 197 1.94 -10.00 0.91
N HIS A 198 2.71 -8.96 0.58
CA HIS A 198 3.72 -8.36 1.43
C HIS A 198 3.14 -7.39 2.49
N LEU A 199 2.06 -6.68 2.19
CA LEU A 199 1.34 -5.84 3.15
C LEU A 199 0.65 -6.67 4.26
N LYS A 200 0.21 -7.90 3.94
CA LYS A 200 -0.57 -8.80 4.83
C LYS A 200 -0.08 -8.91 6.29
N PRO A 201 1.21 -9.13 6.57
CA PRO A 201 1.66 -9.42 7.94
C PRO A 201 1.64 -8.17 8.83
N PHE A 202 1.87 -7.00 8.25
CA PHE A 202 2.03 -5.72 8.94
C PHE A 202 0.70 -5.01 9.21
N ILE A 203 -0.34 -5.37 8.47
CA ILE A 203 -1.63 -4.70 8.41
C ILE A 203 -2.26 -4.40 9.79
N ARG A 204 -2.15 -5.34 10.75
CA ARG A 204 -2.68 -5.20 12.12
C ARG A 204 -1.92 -4.16 12.93
N ARG A 205 -0.60 -4.05 12.73
CA ARG A 205 0.24 -3.02 13.36
C ARG A 205 -0.01 -1.66 12.71
N TYR A 206 -0.24 -1.62 11.40
CA TYR A 206 -0.56 -0.36 10.71
C TYR A 206 -1.93 0.21 11.13
N ALA A 207 -2.91 -0.64 11.48
CA ALA A 207 -4.22 -0.24 11.99
C ALA A 207 -4.24 0.26 13.44
N ALA A 208 -3.32 -0.19 14.31
CA ALA A 208 -3.21 0.33 15.67
C ALA A 208 -2.89 1.83 15.62
N SER A 209 -3.56 2.67 16.42
CA SER A 209 -3.34 4.12 16.35
C SER A 209 -1.88 4.47 16.69
N ASP A 210 -1.42 4.00 17.85
CA ASP A 210 -0.01 3.92 18.20
C ASP A 210 0.49 2.47 17.92
N PRO A 211 1.43 2.26 16.99
CA PRO A 211 1.90 0.94 16.58
C PRO A 211 3.04 0.39 17.45
N ASP A 212 3.49 1.16 18.44
CA ASP A 212 4.61 0.84 19.34
C ASP A 212 4.16 0.61 20.78
N SER A 213 3.08 1.28 21.22
CA SER A 213 2.42 0.99 22.51
C SER A 213 1.16 0.12 22.40
N ASP A 214 0.36 0.27 21.33
CA ASP A 214 -0.96 -0.35 21.20
C ASP A 214 -1.03 -1.47 20.13
N GLY A 215 -2.06 -2.30 20.25
CA GLY A 215 -2.44 -3.31 19.27
C GLY A 215 -3.89 -3.15 18.78
N LEU A 216 -4.36 -4.13 18.01
CA LEU A 216 -5.79 -4.27 17.78
C LEU A 216 -6.47 -4.89 19.01
N HIS A 217 -7.57 -4.28 19.47
CA HIS A 217 -8.39 -4.72 20.59
C HIS A 217 -9.79 -5.13 20.11
N PRO A 218 -10.22 -6.39 20.31
CA PRO A 218 -9.47 -7.50 20.92
C PRO A 218 -8.33 -8.03 20.03
N PRO A 219 -7.25 -8.60 20.62
CA PRO A 219 -6.12 -9.14 19.86
C PRO A 219 -6.52 -10.23 18.87
N ILE A 220 -6.10 -10.07 17.61
CA ILE A 220 -6.31 -11.06 16.55
C ILE A 220 -5.11 -12.02 16.49
N TYR A 221 -5.16 -13.12 17.24
CA TYR A 221 -4.11 -14.15 17.23
C TYR A 221 -3.96 -14.84 15.85
N SER A 222 -2.72 -15.19 15.48
CA SER A 222 -2.36 -15.76 14.17
C SER A 222 -2.60 -17.27 14.05
N ASP A 223 -3.86 -17.68 13.90
CA ASP A 223 -4.21 -18.87 13.11
C ASP A 223 -4.46 -18.40 11.68
N HIS A 224 -3.60 -18.78 10.72
CA HIS A 224 -3.57 -18.21 9.37
C HIS A 224 -4.90 -18.32 8.59
N SER A 225 -5.79 -19.25 8.96
CA SER A 225 -7.14 -19.37 8.42
C SER A 225 -8.15 -18.61 9.27
N LYS A 226 -8.24 -18.92 10.57
CA LYS A 226 -9.31 -18.37 11.44
C LYS A 226 -9.12 -16.89 11.80
N SER A 227 -7.93 -16.35 11.62
CA SER A 227 -7.62 -14.93 11.82
C SER A 227 -8.38 -14.03 10.84
N ARG A 228 -8.62 -14.47 9.58
CA ARG A 228 -9.36 -13.67 8.58
C ARG A 228 -10.83 -13.47 8.94
N ALA A 229 -11.49 -14.51 9.44
CA ALA A 229 -12.88 -14.43 9.90
C ALA A 229 -13.08 -13.46 11.09
N LYS A 230 -11.99 -13.03 11.74
CA LYS A 230 -11.98 -12.05 12.83
C LYS A 230 -11.53 -10.65 12.39
N MET A 231 -11.31 -10.40 11.10
CA MET A 231 -10.92 -9.10 10.53
C MET A 231 -12.12 -8.38 9.88
N GLY A 232 -11.86 -7.22 9.28
CA GLY A 232 -12.86 -6.41 8.59
C GLY A 232 -14.04 -6.04 9.50
N MET A 233 -15.26 -6.19 8.98
CA MET A 233 -16.50 -5.89 9.72
C MET A 233 -16.68 -6.72 11.01
N ASN A 234 -15.91 -7.79 11.23
CA ASN A 234 -15.99 -8.61 12.43
C ASN A 234 -15.08 -8.11 13.57
N HIS A 235 -14.16 -7.19 13.31
CA HIS A 235 -13.32 -6.56 14.35
C HIS A 235 -13.83 -5.15 14.69
N PRO A 236 -14.07 -4.78 15.96
CA PRO A 236 -14.64 -3.48 16.31
C PRO A 236 -13.87 -2.25 15.81
N GLN A 237 -12.52 -2.28 15.79
CA GLN A 237 -11.74 -1.15 15.27
C GLN A 237 -11.75 -1.12 13.74
N LEU A 238 -11.57 -2.27 13.07
CA LEU A 238 -11.57 -2.33 11.60
C LEU A 238 -12.97 -2.02 11.03
N ALA A 239 -14.04 -2.55 11.65
CA ALA A 239 -15.41 -2.22 11.31
C ALA A 239 -15.71 -0.71 11.46
N GLY A 240 -15.10 -0.03 12.44
CA GLY A 240 -15.16 1.43 12.57
C GLY A 240 -14.49 2.13 11.38
N MET A 241 -13.28 1.72 11.00
CA MET A 241 -12.57 2.21 9.82
C MET A 241 -13.35 2.00 8.50
N LEU A 242 -14.17 0.96 8.44
CA LEU A 242 -14.99 0.59 7.29
C LEU A 242 -16.42 1.09 7.35
N CYS A 243 -16.78 1.77 8.43
CA CYS A 243 -18.06 2.43 8.56
C CYS A 243 -18.10 3.56 7.51
N PRO A 244 -19.18 3.70 6.73
CA PRO A 244 -19.41 4.88 5.92
C PRO A 244 -19.30 6.14 6.79
N ILE A 245 -18.55 7.15 6.34
CA ILE A 245 -18.16 8.29 7.20
C ILE A 245 -19.36 9.00 7.84
N LYS A 246 -20.47 9.14 7.09
CA LYS A 246 -21.77 9.65 7.57
C LYS A 246 -22.38 8.93 8.79
N HIS A 247 -21.93 7.71 9.09
CA HIS A 247 -22.35 6.91 10.25
C HIS A 247 -21.28 6.85 11.35
N MET A 248 -20.12 7.48 11.17
CA MET A 248 -19.00 7.37 12.14
C MET A 248 -19.36 7.94 13.51
N GLN A 249 -20.06 9.07 13.59
CA GLN A 249 -20.59 9.60 14.86
C GLN A 249 -21.57 8.64 15.56
N SER A 250 -22.35 7.87 14.79
CA SER A 250 -23.22 6.82 15.34
C SER A 250 -22.41 5.61 15.81
N TYR A 251 -21.36 5.25 15.07
CA TYR A 251 -20.43 4.18 15.42
C TYR A 251 -19.68 4.47 16.73
N GLN A 252 -19.32 5.72 17.00
CA GLN A 252 -18.70 6.10 18.27
C GLN A 252 -19.67 5.98 19.46
N LYS A 253 -20.95 6.32 19.27
CA LYS A 253 -21.98 6.28 20.32
C LYS A 253 -22.44 4.84 20.60
N GLU A 254 -22.67 4.03 19.57
CA GLU A 254 -23.23 2.68 19.68
C GLU A 254 -22.45 1.65 18.82
N PRO A 255 -21.13 1.43 19.05
CA PRO A 255 -20.26 0.68 18.12
C PRO A 255 -20.77 -0.74 17.82
N ARG A 256 -21.21 -1.48 18.85
CA ARG A 256 -21.73 -2.85 18.67
C ARG A 256 -22.99 -2.91 17.80
N LYS A 257 -23.86 -1.90 17.90
CA LYS A 257 -25.11 -1.80 17.13
C LYS A 257 -24.79 -1.48 15.68
N VAL A 258 -24.02 -0.42 15.43
CA VAL A 258 -23.66 -0.02 14.06
C VAL A 258 -22.80 -1.10 13.37
N GLN A 259 -21.93 -1.80 14.11
CA GLN A 259 -21.21 -2.98 13.62
C GLN A 259 -22.17 -4.09 13.17
N ALA A 260 -23.18 -4.43 13.98
CA ALA A 260 -24.20 -5.42 13.59
C ALA A 260 -25.00 -4.98 12.36
N GLN A 261 -25.31 -3.69 12.23
CA GLN A 261 -26.00 -3.14 11.05
C GLN A 261 -25.14 -3.19 9.78
N LEU A 262 -23.82 -3.03 9.89
CA LEU A 262 -22.86 -3.26 8.79
C LEU A 262 -22.82 -4.75 8.40
N GLN A 263 -22.69 -5.65 9.38
CA GLN A 263 -22.63 -7.10 9.17
C GLN A 263 -23.93 -7.66 8.54
N ASN A 264 -25.09 -7.15 8.95
CA ASN A 264 -26.39 -7.54 8.41
C ASN A 264 -26.72 -6.88 7.05
N GLY A 265 -25.91 -5.92 6.60
CA GLY A 265 -26.14 -5.17 5.36
C GLY A 265 -27.28 -4.14 5.41
N GLU A 266 -27.74 -3.77 6.61
CA GLU A 266 -28.65 -2.63 6.83
C GLU A 266 -27.95 -1.33 6.41
N ILE A 267 -26.70 -1.14 6.87
CA ILE A 267 -25.82 -0.07 6.39
C ILE A 267 -25.06 -0.59 5.18
N LYS A 268 -25.45 -0.11 4.00
CA LYS A 268 -24.83 -0.52 2.73
C LYS A 268 -23.52 0.23 2.50
N VAL A 269 -22.44 -0.53 2.33
CA VAL A 269 -21.14 -0.05 1.88
C VAL A 269 -21.08 -0.14 0.35
N HIS A 270 -20.84 0.98 -0.32
CA HIS A 270 -20.76 1.12 -1.78
C HIS A 270 -19.57 2.01 -2.14
N ALA A 271 -18.99 1.82 -3.32
CA ALA A 271 -17.85 2.60 -3.80
C ALA A 271 -18.13 4.10 -3.97
N SER A 272 -19.41 4.49 -4.06
CA SER A 272 -19.86 5.89 -4.07
C SER A 272 -19.93 6.54 -2.68
N ILE A 273 -19.54 5.85 -1.61
CA ILE A 273 -19.64 6.33 -0.23
C ILE A 273 -18.27 6.19 0.45
N TRP A 274 -17.72 7.30 0.92
CA TRP A 274 -16.44 7.30 1.63
C TRP A 274 -16.53 6.58 2.98
N LEU A 275 -15.46 5.86 3.31
CA LEU A 275 -15.31 5.11 4.56
C LEU A 275 -14.49 5.93 5.55
N ALA A 276 -14.64 5.67 6.85
CA ALA A 276 -13.90 6.38 7.89
C ALA A 276 -12.37 6.31 7.71
N LEU A 277 -11.84 5.22 7.15
CA LEU A 277 -10.42 5.07 6.81
C LEU A 277 -9.89 6.07 5.77
N ALA A 278 -10.79 6.68 4.99
CA ALA A 278 -10.43 7.73 4.04
C ALA A 278 -10.17 9.07 4.74
N TYR A 279 -10.52 9.20 6.02
CA TYR A 279 -10.42 10.45 6.78
C TYR A 279 -9.37 10.37 7.88
N ALA A 280 -8.73 11.51 8.16
CA ALA A 280 -7.81 11.69 9.28
C ALA A 280 -8.52 11.57 10.66
N GLY A 281 -7.76 11.78 11.74
CA GLY A 281 -8.24 11.70 13.12
C GLY A 281 -7.88 10.38 13.82
N ASN A 282 -8.11 10.34 15.13
CA ASN A 282 -7.87 9.16 15.97
C ASN A 282 -9.06 8.92 16.94
N PRO A 283 -9.88 7.87 16.72
CA PRO A 283 -9.87 6.96 15.56
C PRO A 283 -10.15 7.68 14.22
N LEU A 284 -9.80 7.04 13.10
CA LEU A 284 -9.99 7.59 11.74
C LEU A 284 -11.43 8.04 11.51
N GLY A 285 -11.62 9.20 10.87
CA GLY A 285 -12.92 9.80 10.62
C GLY A 285 -13.65 10.32 11.86
N LYS A 286 -12.97 10.43 13.02
CA LYS A 286 -13.58 10.95 14.24
C LYS A 286 -14.00 12.41 14.10
N ASP A 287 -13.10 13.21 13.56
CA ASP A 287 -13.21 14.67 13.51
C ASP A 287 -13.87 15.12 12.18
N PHE A 288 -14.72 14.26 11.60
CA PHE A 288 -15.42 14.53 10.35
C PHE A 288 -16.58 15.51 10.56
N ASP A 289 -16.48 16.62 9.85
CA ASP A 289 -17.53 17.63 9.72
C ASP A 289 -18.40 17.34 8.48
N PRO A 290 -19.72 17.11 8.62
CA PRO A 290 -20.62 17.00 7.47
C PRO A 290 -20.75 18.30 6.65
N ASP A 291 -20.46 19.46 7.24
CA ASP A 291 -20.51 20.75 6.56
C ASP A 291 -19.18 21.04 5.80
N ASN A 292 -18.07 20.39 6.18
CA ASN A 292 -16.77 20.47 5.53
C ASN A 292 -16.21 19.10 5.09
N VAL A 293 -16.89 18.45 4.13
CA VAL A 293 -16.63 17.06 3.69
C VAL A 293 -15.21 16.81 3.13
N GLN A 294 -14.49 17.85 2.72
CA GLN A 294 -13.10 17.74 2.24
C GLN A 294 -12.06 17.77 3.37
N GLU A 295 -12.44 18.22 4.57
CA GLU A 295 -11.53 18.31 5.71
C GLU A 295 -11.07 16.93 6.17
N GLY A 296 -9.76 16.78 6.33
CA GLY A 296 -9.14 15.50 6.68
C GLY A 296 -9.32 14.39 5.64
N PHE A 297 -9.84 14.65 4.43
CA PHE A 297 -10.02 13.63 3.40
C PHE A 297 -8.68 13.26 2.73
N LEU A 298 -8.27 12.01 2.93
CA LEU A 298 -7.04 11.31 2.51
C LEU A 298 -5.75 11.41 3.37
N PRO A 299 -5.41 12.44 4.18
CA PRO A 299 -4.19 12.44 5.01
C PRO A 299 -4.33 11.63 6.31
N GLY A 300 -4.80 10.38 6.21
CA GLY A 300 -4.93 9.45 7.34
C GLY A 300 -3.62 8.71 7.65
N TYR A 301 -3.31 8.52 8.94
CA TYR A 301 -2.10 7.79 9.39
C TYR A 301 -1.99 6.39 8.77
N LEU A 302 -3.13 5.74 8.54
CA LEU A 302 -3.22 4.40 8.02
C LEU A 302 -2.82 4.34 6.55
N LEU A 303 -3.38 5.24 5.74
CA LEU A 303 -3.03 5.36 4.33
C LEU A 303 -1.55 5.74 4.17
N LYS A 304 -1.03 6.60 5.07
CA LYS A 304 0.40 6.98 5.10
C LYS A 304 1.31 5.78 5.30
N ARG A 305 1.01 4.91 6.27
CA ARG A 305 1.77 3.68 6.55
C ARG A 305 1.74 2.71 5.36
N VAL A 306 0.59 2.54 4.71
CA VAL A 306 0.43 1.68 3.53
C VAL A 306 1.19 2.22 2.32
N LEU A 307 1.08 3.53 2.06
CA LEU A 307 1.74 4.16 0.93
C LEU A 307 3.27 4.09 1.08
N ARG A 308 3.81 4.37 2.27
CA ARG A 308 5.24 4.15 2.57
C ARG A 308 5.64 2.66 2.44
N HIS A 309 4.82 1.72 2.89
CA HIS A 309 5.12 0.29 2.70
C HIS A 309 5.30 -0.08 1.21
N ILE A 310 4.43 0.45 0.34
CA ILE A 310 4.42 0.15 -1.11
C ILE A 310 5.55 0.87 -1.84
N TYR A 311 5.74 2.18 -1.63
CA TYR A 311 6.65 2.99 -2.45
C TYR A 311 8.06 3.15 -1.87
N THR A 312 8.23 3.09 -0.55
CA THR A 312 9.55 3.22 0.09
C THR A 312 10.02 1.88 0.65
N SER A 313 9.49 1.41 1.77
CA SER A 313 9.79 0.08 2.32
C SER A 313 8.89 -0.28 3.51
N PRO A 314 8.72 -1.58 3.85
CA PRO A 314 8.00 -2.01 5.04
C PRO A 314 8.56 -1.43 6.36
N SER A 315 9.86 -1.18 6.43
CA SER A 315 10.55 -0.58 7.58
C SER A 315 10.31 0.93 7.70
N SER A 316 10.16 1.65 6.59
CA SER A 316 9.84 3.08 6.60
C SER A 316 8.40 3.41 6.99
N ALA A 317 7.49 2.43 6.95
CA ALA A 317 6.06 2.64 7.14
C ALA A 317 5.70 3.25 8.50
N LEU A 318 6.45 2.93 9.57
CA LEU A 318 6.17 3.35 10.94
C LEU A 318 7.12 4.44 11.48
N ILE A 319 8.12 4.84 10.69
CA ILE A 319 9.07 5.89 11.05
C ILE A 319 8.35 7.25 11.06
N ASP A 320 8.82 8.21 11.86
CA ASP A 320 8.17 9.52 11.96
C ASP A 320 8.39 10.38 10.69
N ASP A 321 7.87 11.62 10.70
CA ASP A 321 8.09 12.56 9.60
C ASP A 321 9.43 13.30 9.77
N GLY A 322 10.22 13.33 8.69
CA GLY A 322 11.56 13.93 8.67
C GLY A 322 12.71 12.96 8.90
N GLU A 323 12.47 11.78 9.49
CA GLU A 323 13.52 10.78 9.72
C GLU A 323 13.94 10.06 8.41
N LYS A 324 15.22 10.21 8.04
CA LYS A 324 15.79 9.62 6.81
C LYS A 324 16.01 8.11 6.98
N THR A 325 15.31 7.28 6.21
CA THR A 325 15.50 5.81 6.24
C THR A 325 16.76 5.36 5.49
N THR A 326 17.59 4.55 6.13
CA THR A 326 18.95 4.18 5.66
C THR A 326 19.00 2.99 4.67
N VAL A 327 17.86 2.53 4.14
CA VAL A 327 17.77 1.19 3.48
C VAL A 327 17.38 1.27 2.00
N ARG A 328 18.16 0.54 1.18
CA ARG A 328 17.92 -0.01 -0.18
C ARG A 328 16.79 0.61 -1.02
N SER A 329 17.11 1.03 -2.25
CA SER A 329 16.21 1.64 -3.25
C SER A 329 14.79 1.03 -3.25
N GLY A 330 13.84 1.75 -2.64
CA GLY A 330 12.41 1.42 -2.66
C GLY A 330 11.80 1.52 -4.05
N ASN A 331 10.56 1.06 -4.22
CA ASN A 331 9.84 1.08 -5.49
C ASN A 331 9.82 2.47 -6.16
N ALA A 332 9.69 3.54 -5.37
CA ALA A 332 9.80 4.91 -5.85
C ALA A 332 11.16 5.20 -6.52
N LYS A 333 12.27 4.75 -5.93
CA LYS A 333 13.61 4.90 -6.53
C LYS A 333 13.85 3.95 -7.69
N LEU A 334 13.29 2.74 -7.65
CA LEU A 334 13.39 1.75 -8.74
C LEU A 334 12.66 2.21 -10.02
N HIS A 335 11.54 2.91 -9.87
CA HIS A 335 10.72 3.40 -10.99
C HIS A 335 10.85 4.91 -11.25
N ASN A 336 11.82 5.57 -10.61
CA ASN A 336 12.09 7.01 -10.74
C ASN A 336 10.86 7.90 -10.48
N MET A 337 10.06 7.53 -9.47
CA MET A 337 8.92 8.30 -8.99
C MET A 337 9.41 9.59 -8.33
N GLN A 338 9.23 10.71 -9.02
CA GLN A 338 9.69 12.03 -8.55
C GLN A 338 8.72 12.68 -7.55
N LYS A 339 7.42 12.43 -7.67
CA LYS A 339 6.35 13.01 -6.85
C LYS A 339 5.24 11.99 -6.63
N VAL A 340 4.43 12.18 -5.59
CA VAL A 340 3.17 11.48 -5.40
C VAL A 340 2.13 12.09 -6.33
N GLU A 341 1.38 11.24 -7.02
CA GLU A 341 0.24 11.60 -7.88
C GLU A 341 -1.02 10.88 -7.36
N ALA A 342 -2.21 11.31 -7.80
CA ALA A 342 -3.49 10.81 -7.31
C ALA A 342 -3.63 9.28 -7.38
N GLU A 343 -3.06 8.66 -8.41
CA GLU A 343 -3.10 7.23 -8.67
C GLU A 343 -2.32 6.42 -7.62
N HIS A 344 -1.27 7.00 -7.03
CA HIS A 344 -0.47 6.37 -5.99
C HIS A 344 -1.25 6.31 -4.67
N ILE A 345 -1.96 7.39 -4.36
CA ILE A 345 -2.85 7.51 -3.18
C ILE A 345 -4.04 6.56 -3.36
N ALA A 346 -4.66 6.55 -4.53
CA ALA A 346 -5.75 5.65 -4.87
C ALA A 346 -5.32 4.17 -4.84
N TYR A 347 -4.11 3.83 -5.33
CA TYR A 347 -3.59 2.47 -5.28
C TYR A 347 -3.39 1.99 -3.83
N ALA A 348 -2.75 2.80 -2.99
CA ALA A 348 -2.56 2.48 -1.57
C ALA A 348 -3.90 2.32 -0.83
N PHE A 349 -4.87 3.17 -1.12
CA PHE A 349 -6.23 3.13 -0.55
C PHE A 349 -6.96 1.81 -0.90
N ILE A 350 -6.86 1.38 -2.15
CA ILE A 350 -7.49 0.14 -2.63
C ILE A 350 -6.75 -1.11 -2.13
N GLN A 351 -5.41 -1.11 -2.12
CA GLN A 351 -4.62 -2.22 -1.56
C GLN A 351 -4.92 -2.47 -0.08
N TRP A 352 -5.17 -1.40 0.69
CA TRP A 352 -5.68 -1.51 2.06
C TRP A 352 -7.08 -2.14 2.11
N GLN A 353 -8.04 -1.54 1.41
CA GLN A 353 -9.46 -1.91 1.49
C GLN A 353 -9.70 -3.37 1.10
N ALA A 354 -9.14 -3.79 -0.03
CA ALA A 354 -9.59 -4.96 -0.75
C ALA A 354 -9.26 -6.31 -0.10
N ARG A 355 -8.47 -6.28 0.96
CA ARG A 355 -7.80 -7.48 1.50
C ARG A 355 -7.84 -7.56 3.03
N TYR A 356 -8.22 -6.46 3.69
CA TYR A 356 -8.25 -6.32 5.16
C TYR A 356 -9.34 -5.41 5.69
N GLY A 357 -9.77 -4.46 4.86
CA GLY A 357 -11.03 -3.78 5.07
C GLY A 357 -12.20 -4.73 4.85
N ILE A 358 -12.60 -4.90 3.60
CA ILE A 358 -13.94 -5.38 3.26
C ILE A 358 -13.95 -6.91 3.10
N SER A 359 -12.92 -7.49 2.46
CA SER A 359 -12.98 -8.89 2.04
C SER A 359 -12.51 -9.89 3.11
N SER A 360 -13.33 -10.93 3.32
CA SER A 360 -12.90 -12.19 3.97
C SER A 360 -12.34 -13.19 2.93
N HIS A 361 -12.14 -12.75 1.68
CA HIS A 361 -11.84 -13.60 0.54
C HIS A 361 -10.33 -13.87 0.38
N ASP A 362 -9.98 -15.14 0.14
CA ASP A 362 -8.59 -15.57 -0.02
C ASP A 362 -7.93 -15.07 -1.33
N LYS A 363 -8.75 -14.79 -2.36
CA LYS A 363 -8.32 -14.32 -3.68
C LYS A 363 -8.75 -12.87 -3.89
N TRP A 364 -7.98 -12.15 -4.72
CA TRP A 364 -8.39 -10.85 -5.22
C TRP A 364 -9.63 -11.00 -6.14
N SER A 365 -10.59 -10.09 -5.99
CA SER A 365 -11.68 -9.86 -6.93
C SER A 365 -11.86 -8.34 -7.09
N GLU A 366 -12.29 -7.89 -8.27
CA GLU A 366 -12.51 -6.45 -8.54
C GLU A 366 -13.77 -5.91 -7.84
N ASN A 367 -14.69 -6.81 -7.49
CA ASN A 367 -15.89 -6.53 -6.74
C ASN A 367 -15.93 -7.40 -5.48
N ASP A 368 -16.44 -6.84 -4.40
CA ASP A 368 -16.67 -7.49 -3.12
C ASP A 368 -18.13 -7.25 -2.69
N GLY A 369 -18.98 -8.23 -2.95
CA GLY A 369 -20.43 -8.09 -2.86
C GLY A 369 -20.98 -6.96 -3.74
N LYS A 370 -21.24 -5.79 -3.13
CA LYS A 370 -21.77 -4.58 -3.78
C LYS A 370 -20.77 -3.42 -3.83
N TYR A 371 -19.53 -3.66 -3.41
CA TYR A 371 -18.45 -2.70 -3.45
C TYR A 371 -17.56 -3.00 -4.65
N SER A 372 -17.31 -2.02 -5.52
CA SER A 372 -16.37 -2.15 -6.63
C SER A 372 -15.07 -1.40 -6.31
N TYR A 373 -13.95 -2.11 -6.34
CA TYR A 373 -12.64 -1.50 -6.17
C TYR A 373 -12.24 -0.64 -7.36
N CYS A 374 -12.76 -0.97 -8.56
CA CYS A 374 -12.58 -0.18 -9.77
C CYS A 374 -13.26 1.19 -9.65
N ASP A 375 -14.54 1.22 -9.27
CA ASP A 375 -15.26 2.47 -9.00
C ASP A 375 -14.59 3.29 -7.90
N ALA A 376 -14.18 2.66 -6.81
CA ALA A 376 -13.55 3.35 -5.69
C ALA A 376 -12.21 3.97 -6.09
N TYR A 377 -11.41 3.27 -6.90
CA TYR A 377 -10.13 3.76 -7.43
C TYR A 377 -10.32 5.03 -8.28
N TYR A 378 -11.20 4.96 -9.29
CA TYR A 378 -11.44 6.10 -10.18
C TYR A 378 -12.15 7.25 -9.47
N ARG A 379 -13.01 6.98 -8.48
CA ARG A 379 -13.59 8.03 -7.62
C ARG A 379 -12.53 8.73 -6.77
N THR A 380 -11.57 8.02 -6.21
CA THR A 380 -10.47 8.66 -5.44
C THR A 380 -9.60 9.53 -6.35
N ILE A 381 -9.28 9.08 -7.58
CA ILE A 381 -8.54 9.91 -8.55
C ILE A 381 -9.37 11.15 -8.92
N LYS A 382 -10.64 10.97 -9.26
CA LYS A 382 -11.57 12.06 -9.61
C LYS A 382 -11.71 13.08 -8.48
N ALA A 383 -11.78 12.64 -7.23
CA ALA A 383 -11.85 13.52 -6.06
C ALA A 383 -10.59 14.39 -5.86
N ILE A 384 -9.43 13.98 -6.39
CA ILE A 384 -8.18 14.76 -6.34
C ILE A 384 -8.05 15.65 -7.58
N HIS A 385 -8.33 15.13 -8.79
CA HIS A 385 -8.17 15.87 -10.05
C HIS A 385 -9.28 16.88 -10.33
N GLU A 386 -10.52 16.58 -9.95
CA GLU A 386 -11.70 17.44 -10.13
C GLU A 386 -12.16 18.05 -8.78
N ALA A 387 -11.20 18.31 -7.88
CA ALA A 387 -11.48 18.99 -6.62
C ALA A 387 -12.06 20.40 -6.89
N PRO A 388 -13.19 20.79 -6.26
CA PRO A 388 -13.74 22.14 -6.37
C PRO A 388 -12.77 23.22 -5.87
N ASP A 389 -11.91 22.85 -4.93
CA ASP A 389 -10.79 23.65 -4.43
C ASP A 389 -9.45 23.07 -4.95
N PRO A 390 -8.78 23.74 -5.90
CA PRO A 390 -7.45 23.34 -6.38
C PRO A 390 -6.34 23.48 -5.32
N ASP A 391 -6.46 24.40 -4.38
CA ASP A 391 -5.45 24.61 -3.33
C ASP A 391 -5.49 23.49 -2.29
N TRP A 392 -6.68 22.96 -1.97
CA TRP A 392 -6.81 21.71 -1.21
C TRP A 392 -6.08 20.54 -1.89
N ALA A 393 -6.30 20.33 -3.20
CA ALA A 393 -5.69 19.22 -3.93
C ALA A 393 -4.15 19.35 -3.98
N LYS A 394 -3.66 20.57 -4.18
CA LYS A 394 -2.22 20.88 -4.13
C LYS A 394 -1.64 20.66 -2.73
N SER A 395 -2.30 21.15 -1.68
CA SER A 395 -1.90 20.98 -0.28
C SER A 395 -1.82 19.49 0.10
N LEU A 396 -2.81 18.69 -0.31
CA LEU A 396 -2.83 17.25 -0.14
C LEU A 396 -1.61 16.58 -0.81
N LEU A 397 -1.29 16.93 -2.06
CA LEU A 397 -0.13 16.39 -2.77
C LEU A 397 1.21 16.84 -2.16
N GLU A 398 1.33 18.08 -1.70
CA GLU A 398 2.51 18.56 -0.97
C GLU A 398 2.71 17.84 0.37
N TRP A 399 1.63 17.57 1.11
CA TRP A 399 1.65 16.76 2.34
C TRP A 399 2.14 15.33 2.04
N TRP A 400 1.65 14.71 0.97
CA TRP A 400 2.08 13.39 0.54
C TRP A 400 3.53 13.34 0.07
N ASN A 401 3.99 14.34 -0.70
CA ASN A 401 5.39 14.45 -1.09
C ASN A 401 6.30 14.58 0.13
N ASN A 402 5.91 15.38 1.12
CA ASN A 402 6.64 15.49 2.38
C ASN A 402 6.67 14.15 3.15
N ALA A 403 5.54 13.45 3.24
CA ALA A 403 5.44 12.17 3.92
C ALA A 403 6.28 11.05 3.27
N VAL A 404 6.50 11.07 1.94
CA VAL A 404 7.22 10.02 1.20
C VAL A 404 8.69 10.37 0.94
N PHE A 405 8.97 11.62 0.59
CA PHE A 405 10.28 12.08 0.11
C PHE A 405 10.97 13.07 1.05
N THR A 406 10.36 13.39 2.20
CA THR A 406 10.82 14.45 3.13
C THR A 406 10.97 15.84 2.47
N ASN A 407 10.32 16.05 1.32
CA ASN A 407 10.37 17.28 0.54
C ASN A 407 9.02 17.53 -0.15
N LYS A 408 8.42 18.70 0.06
CA LYS A 408 7.10 19.09 -0.50
C LYS A 408 7.04 19.08 -2.03
N LYS A 409 8.17 19.35 -2.71
CA LYS A 409 8.28 19.34 -4.18
C LYS A 409 8.53 17.95 -4.77
N GLY A 410 8.70 16.92 -3.93
CA GLY A 410 9.14 15.60 -4.33
C GLY A 410 10.67 15.48 -4.36
N VAL A 411 11.19 14.46 -5.04
CA VAL A 411 12.62 14.22 -5.20
C VAL A 411 13.22 15.28 -6.13
N LEU A 412 13.83 16.31 -5.54
CA LEU A 412 14.86 17.09 -6.22
C LEU A 412 16.10 16.20 -6.43
N ASP A 413 16.81 16.44 -7.53
CA ASP A 413 17.72 15.50 -8.19
C ASP A 413 18.75 14.82 -7.26
N PHE A 414 18.99 13.52 -7.47
CA PHE A 414 19.95 12.68 -6.69
C PHE A 414 21.43 13.10 -6.84
N ASN A 415 21.71 14.25 -7.48
CA ASN A 415 23.04 14.78 -7.77
C ASN A 415 23.33 16.16 -7.16
N LEU A 416 22.42 16.73 -6.36
CA LEU A 416 22.80 17.77 -5.41
C LEU A 416 22.94 17.13 -4.04
N SER A 417 24.19 16.97 -3.61
CA SER A 417 24.46 16.85 -2.18
C SER A 417 23.87 18.09 -1.52
N GLU A 418 22.90 17.87 -0.63
CA GLU A 418 22.49 18.82 0.40
C GLU A 418 23.71 19.13 1.28
N ASN A 419 24.58 20.00 0.78
CA ASN A 419 25.49 20.79 1.60
C ASN A 419 24.62 21.89 2.22
N GLU A 420 23.70 21.48 3.10
CA GLU A 420 23.01 22.38 4.01
C GLU A 420 24.05 22.89 5.00
N ASP A 421 24.57 24.09 4.73
CA ASP A 421 24.95 25.16 5.67
C ASP A 421 25.57 24.81 7.06
N GLU A 422 26.23 23.67 7.22
CA GLU A 422 27.32 23.52 8.17
C GLU A 422 28.57 24.17 7.56
N GLU A 423 29.01 25.28 8.16
CA GLU A 423 30.25 25.96 7.75
C GLU A 423 31.45 25.08 8.14
N ASP A 424 31.77 24.11 7.28
CA ASP A 424 32.85 23.12 7.41
C ASP A 424 34.08 23.75 8.08
N ASP A 425 34.41 23.27 9.29
CA ASP A 425 35.57 23.70 10.07
C ASP A 425 36.86 23.67 9.22
N TYR A 426 36.95 22.74 8.26
CA TYR A 426 38.07 22.62 7.36
C TYR A 426 38.11 23.73 6.29
N ALA A 427 36.95 24.19 5.81
CA ALA A 427 36.82 25.37 4.96
C ALA A 427 37.12 26.66 5.74
N LEU A 428 36.68 26.77 7.00
CA LEU A 428 37.02 27.88 7.89
C LEU A 428 38.54 27.92 8.18
N MET A 429 39.15 26.77 8.48
CA MET A 429 40.61 26.65 8.64
C MET A 429 41.34 27.08 7.36
N LYS A 430 40.91 26.62 6.17
CA LYS A 430 41.50 27.07 4.89
C LYS A 430 41.41 28.58 4.69
N LYS A 431 40.25 29.20 4.96
CA LYS A 431 40.10 30.67 4.92
C LYS A 431 41.08 31.37 5.88
N GLN A 432 41.21 30.86 7.12
CA GLN A 432 42.14 31.41 8.11
C GLN A 432 43.62 31.24 7.72
N PHE A 433 44.00 30.10 7.15
CA PHE A 433 45.35 29.88 6.63
C PHE A 433 45.67 30.84 5.49
N VAL A 434 44.79 30.98 4.49
CA VAL A 434 44.97 31.93 3.37
C VAL A 434 45.08 33.37 3.88
N MET A 435 44.23 33.78 4.82
CA MET A 435 44.28 35.11 5.45
C MET A 435 45.61 35.36 6.19
N ARG A 436 46.15 34.36 6.89
CA ARG A 436 47.48 34.45 7.53
C ARG A 436 48.61 34.55 6.49
N THR A 437 48.56 33.78 5.41
CA THR A 437 49.56 33.84 4.33
C THR A 437 49.54 35.20 3.62
N VAL A 438 48.37 35.77 3.35
CA VAL A 438 48.24 37.10 2.72
C VAL A 438 48.74 38.21 3.65
N LYS A 439 48.46 38.15 4.97
CA LYS A 439 49.06 39.09 5.94
C LYS A 439 50.59 39.00 5.97
N GLY A 440 51.14 37.78 6.05
CA GLY A 440 52.59 37.58 6.04
C GLY A 440 53.26 38.08 4.74
N GLN A 441 52.63 37.90 3.58
CA GLN A 441 53.13 38.45 2.31
C GLN A 441 53.00 39.97 2.20
N ALA A 442 52.00 40.58 2.85
CA ALA A 442 51.86 42.03 2.91
C ALA A 442 52.93 42.68 3.81
N GLU A 443 53.24 42.09 4.97
CA GLU A 443 54.30 42.57 5.86
C GLU A 443 55.69 42.41 5.22
N VAL A 444 55.98 41.27 4.57
CA VAL A 444 57.25 41.06 3.85
C VAL A 444 57.41 42.02 2.65
N ARG A 445 56.32 42.42 1.99
CA ARG A 445 56.37 43.45 0.93
C ARG A 445 56.58 44.87 1.47
N PHE A 446 56.16 45.17 2.68
CA PHE A 446 56.38 46.49 3.30
C PHE A 446 57.84 46.71 3.72
N TYR A 447 58.57 45.62 4.06
CA TYR A 447 60.00 45.67 4.43
C TYR A 447 60.98 45.67 3.25
N PHE A 448 60.51 45.73 1.99
CA PHE A 448 61.35 45.74 0.78
C PHE A 448 61.15 46.99 -0.11
N ILE A 449 60.40 47.99 0.36
CA ILE A 449 60.12 49.27 -0.37
C ILE A 449 60.40 50.49 0.54
N LEU A 450 61.28 50.31 1.54
CA LEU A 450 61.96 51.36 2.31
C LEU A 450 63.45 51.00 2.39
#